data_AF-A0A0G4M9W2-F1
#
_entry.id   AF-A0A0G4M9W2-F1
#
_cell.length_a   1.000
_cell.length_b   1.000
_cell.length_c   1.000
_cell.angle_alpha   90.00
_cell.angle_beta   90.00
_cell.angle_gamma   90.00
#
_symmetry.space_group_name_H-M   'P 1'
#
loop_
_entity.id
_entity.type
_entity.pdbx_description
1 polymer ?
#
loop_
_entity_poly.entity_id
_entity_poly.type
_entity_poly.pdbx_seq_one_letter_code
_entity_poly.pdbx_strand_id
1 'polypeptide(L)'
;QISNVFGGSDLPITAVSVALPSDPSVAGTSGIQADTARKATFSNATSFVVPPGALYVSDPITLEVEAESILAISIYLAAGQTTNAITSHPGSRTSSWLAHGNHVSDAELPSPVRTDHWFLISALEARLYKGASTFAIVGDSLTDGRGSTTNANNRWPDRLLARLQLDPATSQVAILNQAAGGNRVLNDGLGPAALGRIDRDVLAHSGVRYALLFIGINDIGTTASDEAALNRTAGRLEQAYAQMAYRIRRKGIAVWGATLTPMTGEGQAYGTPEREAARQRVNAWI
;
A
#
# COMPACT_ATOMS: atom_id res chain seq x y z
N GLN A 1 6.09 -0.97 11.06
CA GLN A 1 7.04 0.06 10.59
C GLN A 1 6.33 1.40 10.51
N ILE A 2 6.97 2.46 11.05
CA ILE A 2 6.48 3.83 11.01
C ILE A 2 7.33 4.62 10.01
N SER A 3 6.72 5.43 9.16
CA SER A 3 7.37 6.14 8.07
C SER A 3 7.08 7.63 8.12
N ASN A 4 8.14 8.40 7.89
CA ASN A 4 8.12 9.83 7.67
C ASN A 4 8.70 10.19 6.29
N VAL A 5 8.58 9.26 5.33
CA VAL A 5 9.22 9.37 4.00
C VAL A 5 8.77 10.61 3.21
N PHE A 6 7.53 11.05 3.40
CA PHE A 6 6.96 12.27 2.80
C PHE A 6 6.81 13.42 3.81
N GLY A 7 7.39 13.26 5.00
CA GLY A 7 7.36 14.26 6.07
C GLY A 7 8.11 15.54 5.73
N GLY A 8 7.54 16.69 6.09
CA GLY A 8 8.23 17.99 6.01
C GLY A 8 9.03 18.37 7.26
N SER A 9 8.90 17.60 8.34
CA SER A 9 9.50 17.86 9.65
C SER A 9 9.76 16.57 10.40
N ASP A 10 10.51 16.64 11.50
CA ASP A 10 10.60 15.56 12.47
C ASP A 10 9.21 15.07 12.88
N LEU A 11 9.07 13.74 12.97
CA LEU A 11 7.85 13.07 13.40
C LEU A 11 8.03 12.57 14.85
N PRO A 12 7.58 13.33 15.86
CA PRO A 12 7.70 12.94 17.26
C PRO A 12 6.57 11.96 17.64
N ILE A 13 6.90 10.67 17.66
CA ILE A 13 5.98 9.63 18.14
C ILE A 13 6.14 9.51 19.65
N THR A 14 5.04 9.67 20.39
CA THR A 14 5.04 9.58 21.85
C THR A 14 4.70 8.17 22.34
N ALA A 15 3.76 7.50 21.66
CA ALA A 15 3.37 6.14 21.97
C ALA A 15 2.72 5.47 20.75
N VAL A 16 2.89 4.16 20.64
CA VAL A 16 2.22 3.31 19.65
C VAL A 16 1.72 2.05 20.34
N SER A 17 0.57 1.55 19.92
CA SER A 17 0.08 0.23 20.29
C SER A 17 -0.50 -0.51 19.09
N VAL A 18 -0.61 -1.83 19.24
CA VAL A 18 -1.33 -2.72 18.34
C VAL A 18 -2.31 -3.55 19.16
N ALA A 19 -3.53 -3.74 18.66
CA ALA A 19 -4.58 -4.51 19.32
C ALA A 19 -5.48 -5.20 18.28
N LEU A 20 -6.29 -6.15 18.73
CA LEU A 20 -7.45 -6.61 17.97
C LEU A 20 -8.56 -5.54 18.04
N PRO A 21 -9.31 -5.31 16.95
CA PRO A 21 -10.45 -4.39 16.94
C PRO A 21 -11.58 -4.93 17.84
N SER A 22 -12.47 -4.04 18.29
CA SER A 22 -13.64 -4.42 19.09
C SER A 22 -14.56 -5.41 18.37
N ASP A 23 -14.64 -5.33 17.03
CA ASP A 23 -15.25 -6.34 16.17
C ASP A 23 -14.21 -6.85 15.14
N PRO A 24 -13.72 -8.10 15.26
CA PRO A 24 -12.72 -8.67 14.36
C PRO A 24 -13.24 -8.94 12.95
N SER A 25 -14.55 -8.87 12.70
CA SER A 25 -15.15 -9.07 11.38
C SER A 25 -15.29 -7.78 10.57
N VAL A 26 -15.03 -6.62 11.19
CA VAL A 26 -15.26 -5.30 10.59
C VAL A 26 -13.95 -4.51 10.55
N ALA A 27 -13.56 -4.03 9.37
CA ALA A 27 -12.42 -3.13 9.25
C ALA A 27 -12.80 -1.70 9.62
N GLY A 28 -11.85 -0.95 10.18
CA GLY A 28 -12.04 0.47 10.48
C GLY A 28 -12.98 0.76 11.64
N THR A 29 -13.10 -0.14 12.62
CA THR A 29 -13.77 0.13 13.90
C THR A 29 -13.02 1.21 14.69
N SER A 30 -13.73 1.95 15.55
CA SER A 30 -13.12 2.94 16.46
C SER A 30 -12.56 2.31 17.73
N GLY A 31 -13.16 1.22 18.19
CA GLY A 31 -12.80 0.54 19.42
C GLY A 31 -11.86 -0.64 19.22
N ILE A 32 -11.23 -1.06 20.31
CA ILE A 32 -10.31 -2.18 20.42
C ILE A 32 -10.69 -3.11 21.57
N GLN A 33 -10.21 -4.35 21.52
CA GLN A 33 -10.19 -5.24 22.67
C GLN A 33 -9.01 -4.86 23.58
N ALA A 34 -9.28 -4.09 24.65
CA ALA A 34 -8.23 -3.45 25.45
C ALA A 34 -7.23 -4.43 26.10
N ASP A 35 -7.65 -5.64 26.44
CA ASP A 35 -6.81 -6.72 26.96
C ASP A 35 -5.81 -7.28 25.93
N THR A 36 -6.09 -7.10 24.64
CA THR A 36 -5.18 -7.45 23.54
C THR A 36 -4.19 -6.34 23.21
N ALA A 37 -4.35 -5.14 23.76
CA ALA A 37 -3.46 -4.02 23.46
C ALA A 37 -2.01 -4.34 23.88
N ARG A 38 -1.09 -4.16 22.93
CA ARG A 38 0.35 -4.30 23.13
C ARG A 38 1.03 -3.00 22.75
N LYS A 39 1.77 -2.43 23.70
CA LYS A 39 2.63 -1.27 23.43
C LYS A 39 3.75 -1.69 22.47
N ALA A 40 3.99 -0.90 21.45
CA ALA A 40 5.13 -1.06 20.57
C ALA A 40 6.29 -0.20 21.09
N THR A 41 7.49 -0.77 21.08
CA THR A 41 8.74 -0.05 21.34
C THR A 41 9.59 -0.02 20.08
N PHE A 42 10.52 0.93 20.03
CA PHE A 42 11.46 1.10 18.92
C PHE A 42 12.84 1.28 19.53
N SER A 43 13.72 0.29 19.37
CA SER A 43 15.02 0.25 20.07
C SER A 43 14.87 0.39 21.59
N ASN A 44 13.87 -0.32 22.15
CA ASN A 44 13.44 -0.29 23.55
C ASN A 44 12.82 1.03 24.05
N ALA A 45 12.66 2.04 23.19
CA ALA A 45 12.01 3.30 23.54
C ALA A 45 10.52 3.29 23.16
N THR A 46 9.67 3.85 24.03
CA THR A 46 8.24 4.06 23.73
C THR A 46 7.98 5.36 22.96
N SER A 47 8.90 6.33 23.09
CA SER A 47 8.87 7.63 22.42
C SER A 47 10.15 7.83 21.63
N PHE A 48 10.02 8.34 20.40
CA PHE A 48 11.12 8.50 19.46
C PHE A 48 10.77 9.53 18.38
N VAL A 49 11.78 9.98 17.66
CA VAL A 49 11.62 10.90 16.53
C VAL A 49 12.01 10.17 15.25
N VAL A 50 11.14 10.20 14.24
CA VAL A 50 11.47 9.73 12.89
C VAL A 50 11.84 10.95 12.04
N PRO A 51 13.10 11.09 11.58
CA PRO A 51 13.49 12.21 10.72
C PRO A 51 12.73 12.23 9.39
N PRO A 52 12.60 13.39 8.72
CA PRO A 52 12.09 13.48 7.36
C PRO A 52 12.79 12.49 6.42
N GLY A 53 12.02 11.81 5.57
CA GLY A 53 12.57 10.83 4.63
C GLY A 53 12.88 9.45 5.22
N ALA A 54 12.79 9.28 6.55
CA ALA A 54 13.17 8.05 7.24
C ALA A 54 11.98 7.14 7.58
N LEU A 55 12.30 5.91 7.98
CA LEU A 55 11.37 4.96 8.57
C LEU A 55 12.00 4.29 9.78
N TYR A 56 11.18 3.91 10.75
CA TYR A 56 11.57 3.20 11.97
C TYR A 56 10.84 1.85 12.03
N VAL A 57 11.57 0.81 12.42
CA VAL A 57 11.04 -0.55 12.63
C VAL A 57 10.91 -0.78 14.13
N SER A 58 9.77 -1.31 14.55
CA SER A 58 9.54 -1.61 15.97
C SER A 58 10.36 -2.80 16.42
N ASP A 59 10.58 -2.91 17.72
CA ASP A 59 10.94 -4.17 18.33
C ASP A 59 9.78 -5.19 18.12
N PRO A 60 10.04 -6.51 18.26
CA PRO A 60 9.00 -7.52 18.12
C PRO A 60 7.85 -7.32 19.11
N ILE A 61 6.61 -7.45 18.62
CA ILE A 61 5.38 -7.37 19.43
C ILE A 61 4.79 -8.77 19.54
N THR A 62 4.55 -9.24 20.76
CA THR A 62 3.88 -10.52 20.99
C THR A 62 2.37 -10.32 21.04
N LEU A 63 1.72 -10.60 19.91
CA LEU A 63 0.26 -10.63 19.76
C LEU A 63 -0.08 -11.83 18.88
N GLU A 64 -0.94 -12.72 19.37
CA GLU A 64 -1.43 -13.86 18.60
C GLU A 64 -2.47 -13.38 17.60
N VAL A 65 -2.29 -13.76 16.34
CA VAL A 65 -3.17 -13.40 15.22
C VAL A 65 -3.27 -14.57 14.27
N GLU A 66 -4.45 -14.75 13.70
CA GLU A 66 -4.67 -15.68 12.60
C GLU A 66 -4.45 -14.97 11.26
N ALA A 67 -4.28 -15.74 10.18
CA ALA A 67 -4.29 -15.18 8.83
C ALA A 67 -5.57 -14.35 8.60
N GLU A 68 -5.44 -13.24 7.86
CA GLU A 68 -6.53 -12.29 7.56
C GLU A 68 -7.11 -11.52 8.76
N SER A 69 -6.52 -11.66 9.95
CA SER A 69 -6.93 -10.85 11.11
C SER A 69 -6.83 -9.36 10.82
N ILE A 70 -7.85 -8.62 11.23
CA ILE A 70 -7.85 -7.16 11.22
C ILE A 70 -7.14 -6.69 12.49
N LEU A 71 -6.27 -5.69 12.36
CA LEU A 71 -5.54 -5.09 13.47
C LEU A 71 -5.86 -3.60 13.58
N ALA A 72 -5.95 -3.13 14.82
CA ALA A 72 -6.01 -1.72 15.16
C ALA A 72 -4.62 -1.25 15.61
N ILE A 73 -4.17 -0.12 15.07
CA ILE A 73 -2.88 0.49 15.42
C ILE A 73 -3.16 1.92 15.87
N SER A 74 -2.90 2.20 17.14
CA SER A 74 -3.10 3.52 17.73
C SER A 74 -1.75 4.22 17.88
N ILE A 75 -1.65 5.44 17.37
CA ILE A 75 -0.43 6.26 17.39
C ILE A 75 -0.75 7.59 18.07
N TYR A 76 0.05 7.98 19.05
CA TYR A 76 -0.10 9.25 19.76
C TYR A 76 1.10 10.16 19.52
N LEU A 77 0.81 11.41 19.17
CA LEU A 77 1.78 12.48 18.94
C LEU A 77 1.47 13.64 19.91
N ALA A 78 2.09 13.65 21.10
CA ALA A 78 1.80 14.65 22.13
C ALA A 78 2.07 16.08 21.66
N ALA A 79 3.12 16.28 20.87
CA ALA A 79 3.49 17.58 20.31
C ALA A 79 2.82 17.87 18.95
N GLY A 80 2.08 16.90 18.38
CA GLY A 80 1.54 16.99 17.03
C GLY A 80 2.64 17.01 15.95
N GLN A 81 2.31 17.59 14.79
CA GLN A 81 3.26 17.89 13.72
C GLN A 81 3.31 19.39 13.44
N THR A 82 4.46 19.86 12.96
CA THR A 82 4.68 21.27 12.60
C THR A 82 4.37 21.57 11.14
N THR A 83 4.09 20.55 10.32
CA THR A 83 3.73 20.68 8.90
C THR A 83 2.52 19.81 8.56
N ASN A 84 1.88 20.12 7.43
CA ASN A 84 0.81 19.30 6.85
C ASN A 84 1.33 18.31 5.78
N ALA A 85 2.65 18.21 5.59
CA ALA A 85 3.26 17.20 4.73
C ALA A 85 3.39 15.90 5.54
N ILE A 86 2.36 15.07 5.49
CA ILE A 86 2.23 13.86 6.30
C ILE A 86 2.35 12.63 5.40
N THR A 87 3.16 11.66 5.80
CA THR A 87 3.19 10.35 5.14
C THR A 87 1.86 9.65 5.38
N SER A 88 1.11 9.41 4.30
CA SER A 88 -0.25 8.91 4.41
C SER A 88 -0.69 8.18 3.14
N HIS A 89 -1.80 7.45 3.25
CA HIS A 89 -2.43 6.76 2.13
C HIS A 89 -3.93 7.14 2.03
N PRO A 90 -4.26 8.16 1.22
CA PRO A 90 -5.64 8.68 1.10
C PRO A 90 -6.56 7.73 0.34
N GLY A 91 -5.99 6.72 -0.32
CA GLY A 91 -6.70 5.69 -1.04
C GLY A 91 -7.11 4.49 -0.19
N SER A 92 -6.86 4.49 1.13
CA SER A 92 -6.89 3.29 1.97
C SER A 92 -8.16 2.46 1.92
N ARG A 93 -9.32 3.09 1.66
CA ARG A 93 -10.66 2.47 1.77
C ARG A 93 -10.89 1.80 3.13
N THR A 94 -10.26 2.33 4.16
CA THR A 94 -10.42 1.91 5.55
C THR A 94 -10.49 3.14 6.43
N SER A 95 -11.48 3.17 7.31
CA SER A 95 -11.67 4.27 8.27
C SER A 95 -10.60 4.25 9.35
N SER A 96 -10.16 5.43 9.72
CA SER A 96 -9.32 5.73 10.87
C SER A 96 -10.02 6.79 11.73
N TRP A 97 -9.63 6.86 13.00
CA TRP A 97 -10.32 7.64 14.01
C TRP A 97 -9.32 8.51 14.75
N LEU A 98 -9.65 9.80 14.88
CA LEU A 98 -8.80 10.80 15.48
C LEU A 98 -9.45 11.30 16.78
N ALA A 99 -8.70 11.28 17.88
CA ALA A 99 -9.13 11.82 19.17
C ALA A 99 -8.00 12.63 19.80
N HIS A 100 -8.35 13.63 20.62
CA HIS A 100 -7.37 14.40 21.38
C HIS A 100 -6.94 13.62 22.62
N GLY A 101 -5.65 13.69 22.97
CA GLY A 101 -5.10 13.02 24.15
C GLY A 101 -4.50 11.65 23.86
N ASN A 102 -3.92 11.04 24.89
CA ASN A 102 -3.28 9.73 24.76
C ASN A 102 -4.28 8.61 25.07
N HIS A 103 -4.81 8.00 24.00
CA HIS A 103 -5.80 6.91 24.08
C HIS A 103 -5.28 5.61 23.44
N VAL A 104 -3.96 5.40 23.38
CA VAL A 104 -3.37 4.26 22.68
C VAL A 104 -3.73 2.90 23.28
N SER A 105 -4.41 2.81 24.42
CA SER A 105 -4.81 1.52 25.01
C SER A 105 -6.27 1.52 25.48
N ASP A 106 -7.03 2.55 25.12
CA ASP A 106 -8.43 2.68 25.55
C ASP A 106 -9.31 1.83 24.65
N ALA A 107 -10.26 1.10 25.25
CA ALA A 107 -11.21 0.27 24.51
C ALA A 107 -12.04 1.10 23.52
N GLU A 108 -12.37 2.34 23.90
CA GLU A 108 -13.16 3.27 23.11
C GLU A 108 -12.49 4.65 23.14
N LEU A 109 -12.52 5.34 22.00
CA LEU A 109 -12.01 6.71 21.91
C LEU A 109 -13.07 7.72 22.38
N PRO A 110 -12.70 8.77 23.12
CA PRO A 110 -13.62 9.85 23.45
C PRO A 110 -13.84 10.77 22.24
N SER A 111 -15.10 10.95 21.85
CA SER A 111 -15.53 11.87 20.78
C SER A 111 -14.68 11.80 19.49
N PRO A 112 -14.47 10.60 18.90
CA PRO A 112 -13.54 10.45 17.79
C PRO A 112 -14.10 11.04 16.50
N VAL A 113 -13.21 11.62 15.69
CA VAL A 113 -13.51 12.09 14.34
C VAL A 113 -13.07 11.05 13.32
N ARG A 114 -13.99 10.63 12.46
CA ARG A 114 -13.73 9.66 11.39
C ARG A 114 -13.03 10.30 10.19
N THR A 115 -12.08 9.57 9.60
CA THR A 115 -11.52 9.87 8.27
C THR A 115 -11.20 8.57 7.52
N ASP A 116 -11.33 8.55 6.19
CA ASP A 116 -11.02 7.36 5.38
C ASP A 116 -9.61 7.48 4.81
N HIS A 117 -8.60 7.28 5.67
CA HIS A 117 -7.20 7.57 5.38
C HIS A 117 -6.28 6.82 6.36
N TRP A 118 -5.23 6.15 5.88
CA TRP A 118 -4.14 5.66 6.75
C TRP A 118 -3.03 6.68 6.90
N PHE A 119 -2.41 6.74 8.08
CA PHE A 119 -1.30 7.65 8.36
C PHE A 119 -0.10 6.89 8.91
N LEU A 120 1.10 7.34 8.53
CA LEU A 120 2.40 7.01 9.14
C LEU A 120 2.84 5.53 9.12
N ILE A 121 1.97 4.59 8.77
CA ILE A 121 2.28 3.16 8.76
C ILE A 121 2.67 2.76 7.34
N SER A 122 3.85 2.14 7.17
CA SER A 122 4.33 1.65 5.87
C SER A 122 4.29 0.14 5.72
N ALA A 123 4.38 -0.61 6.83
CA ALA A 123 4.33 -2.06 6.80
C ALA A 123 3.98 -2.63 8.19
N LEU A 124 3.28 -3.76 8.18
CA LEU A 124 3.16 -4.67 9.31
C LEU A 124 3.73 -6.01 8.87
N GLU A 125 4.69 -6.52 9.63
CA GLU A 125 5.35 -7.80 9.34
C GLU A 125 5.07 -8.76 10.50
N ALA A 126 4.57 -9.94 10.17
CA ALA A 126 4.33 -11.02 11.12
C ALA A 126 5.33 -12.14 10.90
N ARG A 127 5.64 -12.89 11.97
CA ARG A 127 6.39 -14.14 11.83
C ARG A 127 5.47 -15.18 11.21
N LEU A 128 5.75 -15.55 9.96
CA LEU A 128 4.97 -16.53 9.23
C LEU A 128 5.51 -17.95 9.43
N TYR A 129 4.66 -18.95 9.23
CA TYR A 129 5.04 -20.36 9.24
C TYR A 129 6.06 -20.69 8.16
N LYS A 130 6.83 -21.77 8.36
CA LYS A 130 7.78 -22.28 7.36
C LYS A 130 7.03 -22.64 6.07
N GLY A 131 7.43 -22.02 4.96
CA GLY A 131 6.81 -22.23 3.64
C GLY A 131 5.87 -21.10 3.19
N ALA A 132 5.51 -20.17 4.08
CA ALA A 132 4.76 -18.98 3.68
C ALA A 132 5.58 -18.07 2.76
N SER A 133 4.88 -17.39 1.85
CA SER A 133 5.50 -16.46 0.90
C SER A 133 4.59 -15.27 0.64
N THR A 134 5.15 -14.21 0.07
CA THR A 134 4.42 -12.98 -0.23
C THR A 134 4.38 -12.73 -1.74
N PHE A 135 3.20 -12.32 -2.19
CA PHE A 135 2.93 -11.84 -3.54
C PHE A 135 2.68 -10.34 -3.52
N ALA A 136 3.68 -9.57 -3.96
CA ALA A 136 3.62 -8.12 -4.07
C ALA A 136 2.94 -7.67 -5.36
N ILE A 137 2.05 -6.69 -5.28
CA ILE A 137 1.37 -6.12 -6.45
C ILE A 137 1.69 -4.63 -6.54
N VAL A 138 2.45 -4.24 -7.56
CA VAL A 138 2.73 -2.84 -7.86
C VAL A 138 1.69 -2.37 -8.86
N GLY A 139 0.89 -1.38 -8.46
CA GLY A 139 -0.24 -0.93 -9.27
C GLY A 139 -0.58 0.55 -9.13
N ASP A 140 -1.65 0.93 -9.83
CA ASP A 140 -2.30 2.23 -9.69
C ASP A 140 -3.68 2.10 -9.00
N SER A 141 -4.55 3.10 -9.16
CA SER A 141 -5.91 3.12 -8.61
C SER A 141 -6.75 1.87 -8.86
N LEU A 142 -6.53 1.16 -9.98
CA LEU A 142 -7.25 -0.07 -10.30
C LEU A 142 -6.99 -1.16 -9.25
N THR A 143 -5.74 -1.24 -8.78
CA THR A 143 -5.30 -2.21 -7.77
C THR A 143 -5.41 -1.67 -6.35
N ASP A 144 -5.21 -0.36 -6.18
CA ASP A 144 -5.36 0.34 -4.91
C ASP A 144 -6.78 0.16 -4.32
N GLY A 145 -7.78 -0.01 -5.20
CA GLY A 145 -9.15 -0.33 -4.82
C GLY A 145 -10.17 0.75 -5.17
N ARG A 146 -9.90 1.61 -6.17
CA ARG A 146 -10.91 2.58 -6.61
C ARG A 146 -12.18 1.85 -7.07
N GLY A 147 -13.32 2.23 -6.51
CA GLY A 147 -14.62 1.61 -6.78
C GLY A 147 -14.99 0.47 -5.81
N SER A 148 -14.11 0.12 -4.86
CA SER A 148 -14.43 -0.81 -3.77
C SER A 148 -15.23 -0.13 -2.66
N THR A 149 -15.86 -0.94 -1.80
CA THR A 149 -16.62 -0.44 -0.65
C THR A 149 -15.66 -0.17 0.52
N THR A 150 -15.71 1.03 1.10
CA THR A 150 -14.94 1.35 2.31
C THR A 150 -15.24 0.34 3.42
N ASN A 151 -14.19 -0.12 4.11
CA ASN A 151 -14.21 -1.11 5.20
C ASN A 151 -14.60 -2.54 4.81
N ALA A 152 -14.89 -2.84 3.55
CA ALA A 152 -15.38 -4.16 3.14
C ALA A 152 -14.29 -5.13 2.67
N ASN A 153 -13.05 -4.68 2.51
CA ASN A 153 -11.94 -5.48 1.95
C ASN A 153 -12.35 -6.31 0.72
N ASN A 154 -12.97 -5.63 -0.25
CA ASN A 154 -13.53 -6.25 -1.45
C ASN A 154 -12.85 -5.79 -2.75
N ARG A 155 -11.60 -5.33 -2.67
CA ARG A 155 -10.78 -4.97 -3.83
C ARG A 155 -10.40 -6.24 -4.60
N TRP A 156 -9.95 -6.10 -5.84
CA TRP A 156 -9.57 -7.29 -6.62
C TRP A 156 -8.41 -8.09 -5.97
N PRO A 157 -7.40 -7.48 -5.29
CA PRO A 157 -6.38 -8.26 -4.57
C PRO A 157 -6.96 -9.05 -3.39
N ASP A 158 -7.98 -8.53 -2.71
CA ASP A 158 -8.68 -9.25 -1.64
C ASP A 158 -9.40 -10.49 -2.22
N ARG A 159 -10.01 -10.34 -3.40
CA ARG A 159 -10.63 -11.45 -4.14
C ARG A 159 -9.62 -12.45 -4.71
N LEU A 160 -8.37 -12.03 -4.94
CA LEU A 160 -7.29 -12.92 -5.32
C LEU A 160 -6.83 -13.72 -4.10
N LEU A 161 -6.62 -13.09 -2.95
CA LEU A 161 -6.27 -13.76 -1.69
C LEU A 161 -7.26 -14.88 -1.37
N ALA A 162 -8.56 -14.56 -1.37
CA ALA A 162 -9.62 -15.54 -1.11
C ALA A 162 -9.59 -16.74 -2.07
N ARG A 163 -9.13 -16.55 -3.33
CA ARG A 163 -8.97 -17.66 -4.29
C ARG A 163 -7.71 -18.48 -4.02
N LEU A 164 -6.60 -17.83 -3.70
CA LEU A 164 -5.33 -18.51 -3.38
C LEU A 164 -5.48 -19.41 -2.14
N GLN A 165 -6.35 -19.04 -1.20
CA GLN A 165 -6.63 -19.83 0.00
C GLN A 165 -7.41 -21.12 -0.26
N LEU A 166 -8.13 -21.21 -1.39
CA LEU A 166 -8.88 -22.42 -1.75
C LEU A 166 -7.97 -23.55 -2.26
N ASP A 167 -6.76 -23.23 -2.70
CA ASP A 167 -5.79 -24.22 -3.18
C ASP A 167 -4.68 -24.43 -2.12
N PRO A 168 -4.50 -25.66 -1.59
CA PRO A 168 -3.42 -25.97 -0.65
C PRO A 168 -2.02 -25.58 -1.11
N ALA A 169 -1.76 -25.53 -2.42
CA ALA A 169 -0.47 -25.12 -2.98
C ALA A 169 -0.22 -23.61 -2.84
N THR A 170 -1.27 -22.80 -2.73
CA THR A 170 -1.17 -21.34 -2.64
C THR A 170 -1.76 -20.74 -1.36
N SER A 171 -2.33 -21.55 -0.48
CA SER A 171 -2.99 -21.09 0.74
C SER A 171 -2.07 -20.39 1.75
N GLN A 172 -0.76 -20.55 1.58
CA GLN A 172 0.30 -19.91 2.38
C GLN A 172 0.90 -18.67 1.68
N VAL A 173 0.25 -18.15 0.63
CA VAL A 173 0.68 -16.93 -0.08
C VAL A 173 -0.09 -15.72 0.47
N ALA A 174 0.61 -14.80 1.10
CA ALA A 174 0.07 -13.51 1.51
C ALA A 174 0.07 -12.52 0.33
N ILE A 175 -0.93 -11.64 0.26
CA ILE A 175 -0.99 -10.56 -0.72
C ILE A 175 -0.46 -9.26 -0.11
N LEU A 176 0.48 -8.62 -0.80
CA LEU A 176 1.01 -7.31 -0.45
C LEU A 176 0.61 -6.31 -1.54
N ASN A 177 -0.46 -5.57 -1.29
CA ASN A 177 -0.94 -4.55 -2.22
C ASN A 177 -0.11 -3.26 -2.07
N GLN A 178 0.73 -2.98 -3.05
CA GLN A 178 1.61 -1.81 -3.13
C GLN A 178 1.17 -0.86 -4.25
N ALA A 179 -0.13 -0.87 -4.55
CA ALA A 179 -0.70 0.05 -5.50
C ALA A 179 -0.96 1.42 -4.85
N ALA A 180 -1.00 2.46 -5.68
CA ALA A 180 -1.38 3.79 -5.23
C ALA A 180 -2.19 4.52 -6.29
N GLY A 181 -3.29 5.15 -5.88
CA GLY A 181 -4.13 5.94 -6.78
C GLY A 181 -3.35 6.96 -7.62
N GLY A 182 -3.68 7.06 -8.90
CA GLY A 182 -3.04 8.01 -9.83
C GLY A 182 -1.54 7.77 -10.07
N ASN A 183 -1.01 6.63 -9.63
CA ASN A 183 0.41 6.33 -9.80
C ASN A 183 0.76 6.01 -11.26
N ARG A 184 2.01 6.30 -11.60
CA ARG A 184 2.60 6.19 -12.93
C ARG A 184 3.94 5.46 -12.84
N VAL A 185 4.40 4.90 -13.95
CA VAL A 185 5.68 4.18 -14.04
C VAL A 185 6.84 5.15 -14.20
N LEU A 186 6.70 6.13 -15.08
CA LEU A 186 7.80 6.94 -15.60
C LEU A 186 8.01 8.26 -14.87
N ASN A 187 6.95 8.80 -14.26
CA ASN A 187 6.95 10.10 -13.61
C ASN A 187 6.15 10.03 -12.30
N ASP A 188 6.39 10.92 -11.35
CA ASP A 188 5.58 10.99 -10.14
C ASP A 188 4.14 11.38 -10.49
N GLY A 189 3.15 10.77 -9.84
CA GLY A 189 1.74 11.12 -9.96
C GLY A 189 1.23 11.76 -8.67
N LEU A 190 0.19 11.18 -8.08
CA LEU A 190 -0.17 11.47 -6.69
C LEU A 190 0.84 10.89 -5.68
N GLY A 191 1.81 10.10 -6.16
CA GLY A 191 2.94 9.58 -5.40
C GLY A 191 4.10 9.22 -6.32
N PRO A 192 5.25 8.79 -5.77
CA PRO A 192 6.48 8.56 -6.53
C PRO A 192 6.32 7.54 -7.67
N ALA A 193 7.04 7.76 -8.77
CA ALA A 193 7.06 6.87 -9.93
C ALA A 193 7.37 5.41 -9.54
N ALA A 194 6.63 4.45 -10.10
CA ALA A 194 6.80 3.02 -9.78
C ALA A 194 8.23 2.52 -10.04
N LEU A 195 8.88 3.00 -11.12
CA LEU A 195 10.27 2.65 -11.44
C LEU A 195 11.24 3.01 -10.30
N GLY A 196 10.99 4.11 -9.60
CA GLY A 196 11.82 4.59 -8.48
C GLY A 196 11.56 3.85 -7.16
N ARG A 197 10.40 3.20 -7.00
CA ARG A 197 9.96 2.62 -5.72
C ARG A 197 9.99 1.10 -5.64
N ILE A 198 10.41 0.37 -6.68
CA ILE A 198 10.51 -1.11 -6.66
C ILE A 198 11.33 -1.64 -5.48
N ASP A 199 12.45 -0.99 -5.15
CA ASP A 199 13.29 -1.43 -4.04
C ASP A 199 12.53 -1.35 -2.71
N ARG A 200 11.79 -0.26 -2.51
CA ARG A 200 10.97 -0.04 -1.31
C ARG A 200 9.76 -0.99 -1.28
N ASP A 201 9.04 -1.09 -2.38
CA ASP A 201 7.70 -1.69 -2.39
C ASP A 201 7.71 -3.19 -2.72
N VAL A 202 8.82 -3.73 -3.20
CA VAL A 202 8.96 -5.16 -3.48
C VAL A 202 10.18 -5.73 -2.75
N LEU A 203 11.36 -5.15 -2.94
CA LEU A 203 12.60 -5.81 -2.53
C LEU A 203 12.90 -5.70 -1.04
N ALA A 204 12.41 -4.66 -0.37
CA ALA A 204 12.60 -4.44 1.05
C ALA A 204 11.62 -5.24 1.93
N HIS A 205 10.61 -5.87 1.34
CA HIS A 205 9.61 -6.63 2.10
C HIS A 205 10.04 -8.08 2.33
N SER A 206 9.72 -8.56 3.52
CA SER A 206 9.99 -9.94 3.92
C SER A 206 9.18 -10.95 3.08
N GLY A 207 9.81 -12.08 2.75
CA GLY A 207 9.11 -13.24 2.20
C GLY A 207 8.62 -13.12 0.76
N VAL A 208 8.90 -12.03 0.04
CA VAL A 208 8.46 -11.87 -1.35
C VAL A 208 9.06 -12.95 -2.24
N ARG A 209 8.18 -13.68 -2.94
CA ARG A 209 8.51 -14.71 -3.95
C ARG A 209 7.86 -14.43 -5.30
N TYR A 210 6.79 -13.64 -5.28
CA TYR A 210 5.95 -13.35 -6.42
C TYR A 210 5.75 -11.84 -6.53
N ALA A 211 5.76 -11.30 -7.74
CA ALA A 211 5.48 -9.89 -8.00
C ALA A 211 4.64 -9.71 -9.27
N LEU A 212 3.68 -8.79 -9.23
CA LEU A 212 2.85 -8.40 -10.37
C LEU A 212 3.02 -6.91 -10.63
N LEU A 213 3.37 -6.57 -11.86
CA LEU A 213 3.37 -5.20 -12.36
C LEU A 213 2.05 -4.98 -13.10
N PHE A 214 1.11 -4.27 -12.47
CA PHE A 214 -0.17 -3.89 -13.07
C PHE A 214 -0.39 -2.38 -12.93
N ILE A 215 0.41 -1.63 -13.69
CA ILE A 215 0.47 -0.17 -13.67
C ILE A 215 0.83 0.30 -15.08
N GLY A 216 0.49 1.54 -15.44
CA GLY A 216 0.94 2.20 -16.67
C GLY A 216 -0.16 2.91 -17.44
N ILE A 217 -1.42 2.66 -17.07
CA ILE A 217 -2.56 3.29 -17.74
C ILE A 217 -2.54 4.82 -17.57
N ASN A 218 -2.09 5.31 -16.41
CA ASN A 218 -1.96 6.74 -16.14
C ASN A 218 -0.81 7.38 -16.93
N ASP A 219 0.26 6.66 -17.25
CA ASP A 219 1.34 7.18 -18.11
C ASP A 219 0.78 7.48 -19.51
N ILE A 220 0.00 6.57 -20.08
CA ILE A 220 -0.66 6.77 -21.37
C ILE A 220 -1.76 7.84 -21.27
N GLY A 221 -2.64 7.73 -20.28
CA GLY A 221 -3.78 8.63 -20.11
C GLY A 221 -3.40 10.10 -19.85
N THR A 222 -2.25 10.34 -19.22
CA THR A 222 -1.73 11.71 -18.98
C THR A 222 -0.80 12.22 -20.08
N THR A 223 -0.41 11.37 -21.03
CA THR A 223 0.36 11.81 -22.20
C THR A 223 -0.55 12.60 -23.15
N ALA A 224 0.02 13.61 -23.82
CA ALA A 224 -0.66 14.35 -24.88
C ALA A 224 -1.17 13.39 -25.96
N SER A 225 -2.35 13.67 -26.51
CA SER A 225 -3.01 12.79 -27.49
C SER A 225 -2.44 12.94 -28.91
N ASP A 226 -1.11 12.98 -29.03
CA ASP A 226 -0.40 12.96 -30.30
C ASP A 226 0.44 11.68 -30.42
N GLU A 227 0.49 11.14 -31.63
CA GLU A 227 1.11 9.85 -31.92
C GLU A 227 2.59 9.80 -31.52
N ALA A 228 3.34 10.88 -31.73
CA ALA A 228 4.76 10.93 -31.44
C ALA A 228 5.03 10.88 -29.92
N ALA A 229 4.28 11.63 -29.11
CA ALA A 229 4.37 11.58 -27.66
C ALA A 229 3.97 10.21 -27.11
N LEU A 230 2.88 9.64 -27.62
CA LEU A 230 2.39 8.34 -27.19
C LEU A 230 3.33 7.19 -27.56
N ASN A 231 3.93 7.21 -28.74
CA ASN A 231 4.97 6.25 -29.13
C ASN A 231 6.21 6.36 -28.24
N ARG A 232 6.62 7.57 -27.85
CA ARG A 232 7.71 7.76 -26.88
C ARG A 232 7.34 7.22 -25.50
N THR A 233 6.13 7.50 -25.00
CA THR A 233 5.64 6.98 -23.71
C THR A 233 5.59 5.45 -23.72
N ALA A 234 5.03 4.84 -24.77
CA ALA A 234 4.96 3.38 -24.92
C ALA A 234 6.36 2.74 -24.90
N GLY A 235 7.30 3.24 -25.71
CA GLY A 235 8.68 2.72 -25.72
C GLY A 235 9.39 2.89 -24.38
N ARG A 236 9.14 3.99 -23.65
CA ARG A 236 9.69 4.18 -22.30
C ARG A 236 9.06 3.23 -21.28
N LEU A 237 7.76 2.93 -21.40
CA LEU A 237 7.09 1.94 -20.55
C LEU A 237 7.67 0.54 -20.76
N GLU A 238 7.82 0.10 -22.01
CA GLU A 238 8.46 -1.17 -22.37
C GLU A 238 9.84 -1.30 -21.69
N GLN A 239 10.69 -0.27 -21.83
CA GLN A 239 12.00 -0.23 -21.18
C GLN A 239 11.91 -0.25 -19.64
N ALA A 240 11.00 0.53 -19.05
CA ALA A 240 10.84 0.59 -17.61
C ALA A 240 10.35 -0.74 -17.03
N TYR A 241 9.38 -1.41 -17.66
CA TYR A 241 8.93 -2.74 -17.26
C TYR A 241 10.07 -3.76 -17.32
N ALA A 242 10.87 -3.75 -18.39
CA ALA A 242 12.04 -4.62 -18.50
C ALA A 242 13.04 -4.39 -17.35
N GLN A 243 13.32 -3.12 -17.00
CA GLN A 243 14.22 -2.78 -15.90
C GLN A 243 13.66 -3.17 -14.52
N MET A 244 12.38 -2.92 -14.27
CA MET A 244 11.72 -3.34 -13.03
C MET A 244 11.72 -4.86 -12.89
N ALA A 245 11.31 -5.59 -13.94
CA ALA A 245 11.31 -7.04 -13.96
C ALA A 245 12.72 -7.60 -13.75
N TYR A 246 13.75 -7.03 -14.39
CA TYR A 246 15.14 -7.44 -14.19
C TYR A 246 15.60 -7.27 -12.73
N ARG A 247 15.34 -6.10 -12.13
CA ARG A 247 15.68 -5.81 -10.72
C ARG A 247 14.97 -6.73 -9.74
N ILE A 248 13.73 -7.12 -10.03
CA ILE A 248 12.97 -8.04 -9.18
C ILE A 248 13.49 -9.48 -9.36
N ARG A 249 13.64 -9.94 -10.61
CA ARG A 249 14.13 -11.30 -10.91
C ARG A 249 15.53 -11.57 -10.39
N ARG A 250 16.42 -10.57 -10.33
CA ARG A 250 17.77 -10.75 -9.73
C ARG A 250 17.74 -11.14 -8.25
N LYS A 251 16.61 -10.94 -7.56
CA LYS A 251 16.39 -11.35 -6.17
C LYS A 251 15.71 -12.72 -6.05
N GLY A 252 15.56 -13.44 -7.16
CA GLY A 252 14.90 -14.75 -7.20
C GLY A 252 13.37 -14.68 -7.09
N ILE A 253 12.79 -13.51 -7.33
CA ILE A 253 11.34 -13.27 -7.29
C ILE A 253 10.77 -13.52 -8.69
N ALA A 254 9.72 -14.33 -8.80
CA ALA A 254 8.98 -14.52 -10.04
C ALA A 254 8.11 -13.29 -10.33
N VAL A 255 8.10 -12.84 -11.59
CA VAL A 255 7.48 -11.56 -11.98
C VAL A 255 6.57 -11.74 -13.17
N TRP A 256 5.34 -11.26 -13.03
CA TRP A 256 4.34 -11.14 -14.08
C TRP A 256 4.06 -9.67 -14.41
N GLY A 257 3.72 -9.40 -15.67
CA GLY A 257 3.08 -8.16 -16.10
C GLY A 257 1.60 -8.44 -16.38
N ALA A 258 0.72 -7.52 -15.98
CA ALA A 258 -0.68 -7.55 -16.41
C ALA A 258 -0.87 -6.59 -17.57
N THR A 259 -1.62 -7.03 -18.58
CA THR A 259 -2.07 -6.17 -19.67
C THR A 259 -2.91 -5.02 -19.11
N LEU A 260 -2.67 -3.82 -19.62
CA LEU A 260 -3.42 -2.62 -19.29
C LEU A 260 -4.88 -2.77 -19.75
N THR A 261 -5.82 -2.46 -18.87
CA THR A 261 -7.26 -2.58 -19.16
C THR A 261 -7.73 -1.53 -20.16
N PRO A 262 -8.86 -1.77 -20.87
CA PRO A 262 -9.47 -0.75 -21.73
C PRO A 262 -9.67 0.58 -21.00
N MET A 263 -9.44 1.69 -21.71
CA MET A 263 -9.60 3.06 -21.18
C MET A 263 -10.63 3.89 -21.95
N THR A 264 -11.39 3.24 -22.83
CA THR A 264 -12.42 3.84 -23.68
C THR A 264 -13.79 3.63 -23.05
N GLY A 265 -14.67 4.62 -23.17
CA GLY A 265 -16.05 4.55 -22.69
C GLY A 265 -16.67 5.94 -22.62
N GLU A 266 -17.98 6.00 -22.46
CA GLU A 266 -18.70 7.27 -22.31
C GLU A 266 -18.15 8.05 -21.10
N GLY A 267 -17.79 9.32 -21.30
CA GLY A 267 -17.23 10.19 -20.26
C GLY A 267 -15.79 9.89 -19.84
N GLN A 268 -15.08 8.95 -20.50
CA GLN A 268 -13.70 8.61 -20.16
C GLN A 268 -12.70 9.56 -20.83
N ALA A 269 -12.04 10.41 -20.04
CA ALA A 269 -11.08 11.41 -20.52
C ALA A 269 -9.84 10.81 -21.21
N TYR A 270 -9.52 9.54 -20.96
CA TYR A 270 -8.40 8.84 -21.59
C TYR A 270 -8.76 8.20 -22.94
N GLY A 271 -10.03 8.11 -23.30
CA GLY A 271 -10.54 7.29 -24.40
C GLY A 271 -10.37 7.88 -25.80
N THR A 272 -9.13 8.16 -26.22
CA THR A 272 -8.81 8.60 -27.59
C THR A 272 -8.22 7.44 -28.42
N PRO A 273 -8.46 7.37 -29.74
CA PRO A 273 -7.88 6.34 -30.61
C PRO A 273 -6.35 6.19 -30.49
N GLU A 274 -5.64 7.31 -30.36
CA GLU A 274 -4.17 7.34 -30.29
C GLU A 274 -3.67 6.68 -29.00
N ARG A 275 -4.30 6.99 -27.86
CA ARG A 275 -3.99 6.36 -26.57
C ARG A 275 -4.32 4.86 -26.58
N GLU A 276 -5.42 4.47 -27.20
CA GLU A 276 -5.76 3.05 -27.36
C GLU A 276 -4.71 2.31 -28.20
N ALA A 277 -4.24 2.90 -29.31
CA ALA A 277 -3.14 2.33 -30.08
C ALA A 277 -1.86 2.17 -29.24
N ALA A 278 -1.52 3.16 -28.42
CA ALA A 278 -0.37 3.08 -27.50
C ALA A 278 -0.55 1.98 -26.43
N ARG A 279 -1.75 1.82 -25.88
CA ARG A 279 -2.06 0.76 -24.91
C ARG A 279 -1.96 -0.62 -25.53
N GLN A 280 -2.49 -0.80 -26.74
CA GLN A 280 -2.41 -2.06 -27.46
C GLN A 280 -0.96 -2.41 -27.80
N ARG A 281 -0.15 -1.41 -28.19
CA ARG A 281 1.29 -1.60 -28.37
C ARG A 281 1.96 -2.10 -27.08
N VAL A 282 1.72 -1.43 -25.95
CA VAL A 282 2.29 -1.85 -24.65
C VAL A 282 1.81 -3.25 -24.27
N ASN A 283 0.53 -3.56 -24.47
CA ASN A 283 -0.02 -4.88 -24.18
C ASN A 283 0.52 -5.99 -25.07
N ALA A 284 0.84 -5.69 -26.34
CA ALA A 284 1.45 -6.66 -27.24
C ALA A 284 2.90 -6.97 -26.86
N TRP A 285 3.57 -6.07 -26.14
CA TRP A 285 4.92 -6.28 -25.62
C TRP A 285 4.94 -7.08 -24.31
N ILE A 286 3.94 -6.88 -23.44
CA ILE A 286 3.78 -7.61 -22.17
C ILE A 286 3.51 -9.10 -22.44
#